data_AF-V4YGZ8-F1
#
_entry.id   AF-V4YGZ8-F1
#
_cell.length_a   1.000
_cell.length_b   1.000
_cell.length_c   1.000
_cell.angle_alpha   90.00
_cell.angle_beta   90.00
_cell.angle_gamma   90.00
#
_symmetry.space_group_name_H-M   'P 1'
#
loop_
_entity.id
_entity.type
_entity.pdbx_description
1 polymer ?
#
loop_
_entity_poly.entity_id
_entity_poly.type
_entity_poly.pdbx_seq_one_letter_code
_entity_poly.pdbx_strand_id
1 'polypeptide(L)' 'MSASDKHAGVVTCPICELHLQVAEPNEAIEIYRRHRSVTNHEIGWERTALSVTVASTDTESALEALDDEY' A
#
# COMPACT_ATOMS: atom_id res chain seq x y z
N MET A 1 0.45 16.29 -16.32
CA MET A 1 0.16 14.87 -16.03
C MET A 1 0.26 14.76 -14.52
N SER A 2 -0.87 14.58 -13.83
CA SER A 2 -0.86 14.40 -12.38
C SER A 2 -0.15 13.08 -12.12
N ALA A 3 1.00 13.13 -11.46
CA ALA A 3 1.67 11.95 -10.96
C ALA A 3 0.65 11.22 -10.09
N SER A 4 0.21 10.03 -10.49
CA SER A 4 -0.52 9.16 -9.59
C SER A 4 0.38 8.96 -8.39
N ASP A 5 0.05 9.56 -7.24
CA ASP A 5 0.78 9.37 -5.99
C ASP A 5 0.77 7.86 -5.71
N LYS A 6 1.88 7.20 -6.08
CA LYS A 6 2.07 5.77 -5.88
C LYS A 6 2.00 5.54 -4.38
N HIS A 7 0.92 4.94 -3.89
CA HIS A 7 0.76 4.61 -2.48
C HIS A 7 0.35 3.15 -2.32
N ALA A 8 1.03 2.43 -1.43
CA ALA A 8 0.83 1.01 -1.18
C ALA A 8 -0.58 0.67 -0.66
N GLY A 9 -1.27 1.63 -0.07
CA GLY A 9 -2.66 1.47 0.34
C GLY A 9 -3.13 2.51 1.34
N VAL A 10 -4.25 2.22 1.95
CA VAL A 10 -4.89 3.07 2.95
C VAL A 10 -5.15 2.27 4.21
N VAL A 11 -4.66 2.78 5.33
CA VAL A 11 -4.91 2.27 6.67
C VAL A 11 -6.10 3.00 7.28
N THR A 12 -7.06 2.25 7.83
CA THR A 12 -8.29 2.80 8.42
C THR A 12 -8.58 2.24 9.81
N CYS A 13 -9.00 3.10 10.74
CA CYS A 13 -9.59 2.70 12.02
C CYS A 13 -10.92 3.43 12.21
N PRO A 14 -12.06 2.72 12.26
CA PRO A 14 -13.36 3.37 12.45
C PRO A 14 -13.55 3.91 13.87
N ILE A 15 -12.84 3.36 14.86
CA ILE A 15 -12.98 3.77 16.27
C ILE A 15 -12.18 5.04 16.56
N CYS A 16 -10.98 5.16 15.99
CA CYS A 16 -10.12 6.32 16.15
C CYS A 16 -10.30 7.37 15.04
N GLU A 17 -11.24 7.15 14.11
CA GLU A 17 -11.43 7.96 12.90
C GLU A 17 -10.11 8.16 12.12
N LEU A 18 -9.24 7.14 12.15
CA LEU A 18 -7.95 7.16 11.47
C LEU A 18 -8.16 6.82 9.99
N HIS A 19 -7.63 7.65 9.10
CA HIS A 19 -7.57 7.39 7.67
C HIS A 19 -6.23 7.90 7.14
N LEU A 20 -5.32 6.99 6.80
CA LEU A 20 -3.95 7.35 6.42
C LEU A 20 -3.50 6.59 5.17
N GLN A 21 -3.09 7.32 4.14
CA GLN A 21 -2.42 6.76 2.99
C GLN A 21 -0.98 6.39 3.37
N VAL A 22 -0.55 5.20 2.96
CA VAL A 22 0.82 4.71 3.17
C VAL A 22 1.54 4.61 1.83
N ALA A 23 2.78 5.08 1.79
CA ALA A 23 3.58 4.97 0.57
C ALA A 23 4.07 3.53 0.37
N GLU A 24 4.48 2.88 1.46
CA GLU A 24 5.11 1.56 1.45
C GLU A 24 4.29 0.53 2.25
N PRO A 25 4.26 -0.76 1.82
CA PRO A 25 3.54 -1.80 2.57
C PRO A 25 4.05 -1.98 4.00
N ASN A 26 5.35 -1.78 4.22
CA ASN A 26 5.97 -1.90 5.54
C ASN A 26 5.48 -0.80 6.50
N GLU A 27 5.17 0.39 5.98
CA GLU A 27 4.62 1.49 6.77
C GLU A 27 3.24 1.12 7.36
N ALA A 28 2.38 0.45 6.58
CA ALA A 28 1.09 -0.06 7.09
C ALA A 28 1.27 -1.05 8.26
N ILE A 29 2.30 -1.91 8.20
CA ILE A 29 2.60 -2.88 9.27
C ILE A 29 3.04 -2.16 10.54
N GLU A 30 3.88 -1.13 10.42
CA GLU A 30 4.33 -0.33 11.56
C GLU A 30 3.17 0.42 12.21
N ILE A 31 2.30 1.03 11.40
CA ILE A 31 1.09 1.70 11.89
C ILE A 31 0.18 0.72 12.60
N TYR A 32 -0.05 -0.49 12.05
CA TYR A 32 -0.82 -1.54 12.72
C TYR A 32 -0.26 -1.88 14.09
N ARG A 33 1.04 -2.17 14.17
CA ARG A 33 1.71 -2.57 15.42
C ARG A 33 1.60 -1.48 16.47
N ARG A 34 1.88 -0.23 16.10
CA ARG A 34 1.83 0.92 17.01
C ARG A 34 0.39 1.27 17.41
N HIS A 35 -0.54 1.23 16.48
CA HIS A 35 -1.94 1.56 16.76
C HIS A 35 -2.56 0.53 17.71
N ARG A 36 -2.34 -0.77 17.44
CA ARG A 36 -2.82 -1.85 18.29
C ARG A 36 -2.17 -1.82 19.68
N SER A 37 -0.89 -1.46 19.80
CA SER A 37 -0.24 -1.38 21.11
C SER A 37 -0.78 -0.24 21.98
N VAL A 38 -1.23 0.86 21.37
CA VAL A 38 -1.74 2.05 22.09
C VAL A 38 -3.24 1.95 22.36
N THR A 39 -4.03 1.49 21.39
CA THR A 39 -5.50 1.56 21.43
C THR A 39 -6.16 0.19 21.58
N ASN A 40 -5.42 -0.89 21.31
CA ASN A 40 -5.94 -2.25 21.18
C ASN A 40 -7.05 -2.40 20.12
N HIS A 41 -7.15 -1.46 19.18
CA HIS A 41 -8.08 -1.56 18.05
C HIS A 41 -7.43 -2.32 16.89
N GLU A 42 -8.28 -3.01 16.13
CA GLU A 42 -7.91 -3.51 14.82
C GLU A 42 -8.09 -2.40 13.78
N ILE A 43 -7.12 -2.32 12.86
CA ILE A 43 -7.18 -1.40 11.72
C ILE A 43 -7.37 -2.20 10.45
N GLY A 44 -8.19 -1.68 9.53
CA GLY A 44 -8.29 -2.19 8.17
C GLY A 44 -7.13 -1.69 7.32
N TRP A 45 -6.69 -2.50 6.36
CA TRP A 45 -5.80 -2.07 5.30
C TRP A 45 -6.43 -2.40 3.95
N GLU A 46 -6.66 -1.37 3.15
CA GLU A 46 -7.10 -1.50 1.77
C GLU A 46 -5.90 -1.26 0.86
N ARG A 47 -5.49 -2.30 0.12
CA ARG A 47 -4.42 -2.16 -0.88
C ARG A 47 -4.96 -1.42 -2.09
N THR A 48 -4.29 -0.34 -2.46
CA THR A 48 -4.61 0.35 -3.71
C THR A 48 -3.95 -0.43 -4.84
N ALA A 49 -4.75 -0.81 -5.83
CA ALA A 49 -4.24 -1.56 -6.96
C ALA A 49 -3.12 -0.76 -7.64
N LEU A 50 -1.94 -1.35 -7.76
CA LEU A 50 -0.91 -0.87 -8.68
C LEU A 50 -1.57 -0.87 -10.07
N SER A 51 -1.75 0.31 -10.66
CA SER A 51 -2.34 0.45 -12.00
C SER A 51 -1.37 0.02 -13.11
N VAL A 52 -0.48 -0.93 -12.82
CA VAL A 52 0.45 -1.48 -13.79
C VAL A 52 -0.10 -2.80 -14.28
N THR A 53 -0.46 -2.80 -15.56
CA THR A 53 -0.82 -4.03 -16.29
C THR A 53 0.41 -4.46 -17.07
N VAL A 54 1.06 -5.53 -16.66
CA VAL A 54 2.16 -6.11 -17.42
C VAL A 54 1.62 -7.16 -18.37
N ALA A 55 1.71 -6.91 -19.68
CA ALA A 55 1.27 -7.84 -20.72
C ALA A 55 2.37 -8.85 -21.07
N SER A 56 3.00 -9.47 -20.05
CA SER A 56 4.00 -10.52 -20.24
C SER A 56 3.55 -11.79 -19.53
N THR A 57 3.59 -12.92 -20.25
CA THR A 57 3.40 -14.25 -19.68
C THR A 57 4.70 -14.85 -19.13
N ASP A 58 5.82 -14.19 -19.40
CA ASP A 58 7.13 -14.53 -18.86
C ASP A 58 7.42 -13.68 -17.62
N THR A 59 7.65 -14.34 -16.48
CA THR A 59 7.79 -13.69 -15.17
C THR A 59 9.03 -12.82 -15.08
N GLU A 60 10.14 -13.22 -15.70
CA GLU A 60 11.40 -12.47 -15.67
C GLU A 60 11.24 -11.16 -16.45
N SER A 61 10.75 -11.23 -17.69
CA SER A 61 10.43 -10.06 -18.51
C SER A 61 9.36 -9.16 -17.87
N ALA A 62 8.43 -9.76 -17.11
CA ALA A 62 7.40 -9.00 -16.42
C ALA A 62 7.97 -8.17 -15.24
N LEU A 63 8.98 -8.70 -14.54
CA LEU A 63 9.65 -8.01 -13.45
C LEU A 63 10.57 -6.90 -13.96
N GLU A 64 11.31 -7.14 -15.05
CA GLU A 64 12.13 -6.10 -15.69
C GLU A 64 11.27 -4.91 -16.17
N ALA A 65 10.12 -5.18 -16.77
CA ALA A 65 9.18 -4.14 -17.20
C ALA A 65 8.59 -3.33 -16.03
N LEU A 66 8.60 -3.88 -14.80
CA LEU A 66 8.20 -3.17 -13.59
C LEU A 66 9.35 -2.36 -12.99
N ASP A 67 10.59 -2.81 -13.16
CA ASP A 67 11.80 -2.18 -12.60
C ASP A 67 12.20 -0.93 -13.40
N ASP A 68 11.93 -0.90 -14.72
CA ASP A 68 12.18 0.26 -15.59
C ASP A 68 11.30 1.51 -15.26
N GLU A 69 10.31 1.37 -14.37
CA GLU A 69 9.41 2.47 -13.95
C GLU A 69 9.82 3.12 -12.60
N TYR A 70 11.03 2.83 -12.10
CA TYR A 70 11.64 3.37 -10.87
C TYR A 70 12.85 4.29 -11.12
#